data_AF-A0AB39RRB6-F1
#
_entry.id   AF-A0AB39RRB6-F1
#
_cell.length_a   1.000
_cell.length_b   1.000
_cell.length_c   1.000
_cell.angle_alpha   90.00
_cell.angle_beta   90.00
_cell.angle_gamma   90.00
#
_symmetry.space_group_name_H-M   'P 1'
#
loop_
_entity.id
_entity.type
_entity.pdbx_description
1 polymer ?
#
loop_
_entity_poly.entity_id
_entity_poly.type
_entity_poly.pdbx_seq_one_letter_code
_entity_poly.pdbx_strand_id
1 'polypeptide(L)'
;MGEPTYWNKSIQWCELLRRPGTSRALVTGVGEGRLAFALARQPISDPALDVLPVMSERLGAVVPADRLAERDSVAPGRPGRPLFRRRTPGNQIRLFRPA
;
A
#
# COMPACT_ATOMS: atom_id res chain seq x y z
N MET A 1 26.42 -33.43 -9.51
CA MET A 1 25.04 -32.91 -9.51
C MET A 1 24.74 -32.53 -8.08
N GLY A 2 24.68 -31.23 -7.76
CA GLY A 2 24.49 -30.75 -6.38
C GLY A 2 23.08 -30.20 -6.22
N GLU A 3 22.39 -30.58 -5.14
CA GLU A 3 21.05 -30.06 -4.86
C GLU A 3 21.12 -28.61 -4.35
N PRO A 4 20.21 -27.72 -4.78
CA PRO A 4 20.14 -26.37 -4.24
C PRO A 4 19.60 -26.43 -2.81
N THR A 5 20.45 -26.12 -1.83
CA THR A 5 20.10 -26.19 -0.40
C THR A 5 19.17 -25.02 0.00
N TYR A 6 17.87 -25.16 -0.27
CA TYR A 6 16.88 -24.11 -0.02
C TYR A 6 16.67 -23.84 1.48
N TRP A 7 17.38 -22.83 1.98
CA TRP A 7 16.97 -21.95 3.10
C TRP A 7 16.42 -22.62 4.36
N ASN A 8 17.25 -23.40 5.07
CA ASN A 8 17.04 -23.58 6.51
C ASN A 8 17.40 -22.29 7.27
N LYS A 9 16.54 -21.27 7.17
CA LYS A 9 16.50 -20.16 8.12
C LYS A 9 15.49 -20.51 9.21
N SER A 10 15.96 -20.50 10.45
CA SER A 10 15.11 -20.69 11.62
C SER A 10 13.98 -19.66 11.64
N ILE A 11 12.73 -20.14 11.69
CA ILE A 11 11.56 -19.30 11.95
C ILE A 11 11.59 -18.96 13.44
N GLN A 12 12.36 -17.93 13.79
CA GLN A 12 12.27 -17.31 15.11
C GLN A 12 10.97 -16.51 15.19
N TRP A 13 10.09 -16.92 16.10
CA TRP A 13 8.86 -16.22 16.38
C TRP A 13 9.15 -14.95 17.19
N CYS A 14 8.78 -13.80 16.64
CA CYS A 14 8.88 -12.50 17.31
C CYS A 14 7.47 -11.94 17.56
N GLU A 15 7.30 -11.23 18.68
CA GLU A 15 6.05 -10.52 18.95
C GLU A 15 5.90 -9.33 17.98
N LEU A 16 4.79 -9.28 17.24
CA LEU A 16 4.51 -8.21 16.28
C LEU A 16 3.52 -7.20 16.88
N LEU A 17 4.04 -6.19 17.56
CA LEU A 17 3.26 -5.06 18.05
C LEU A 17 2.72 -4.22 16.87
N ARG A 18 1.39 -4.18 16.70
CA ARG A 18 0.73 -3.48 15.59
C ARG A 18 0.18 -2.13 16.04
N ARG A 19 0.47 -1.07 15.27
CA ARG A 19 -0.10 0.27 15.45
C ARG A 19 -0.86 0.68 14.19
N PRO A 20 -2.20 0.72 14.18
CA PRO A 20 -2.96 1.30 13.08
C PRO A 20 -2.86 2.85 13.11
N GLY A 21 -2.91 3.50 11.96
CA GLY A 21 -2.80 4.95 11.86
C GLY A 21 -2.87 5.48 10.42
N THR A 22 -2.79 6.80 10.26
CA THR A 22 -2.67 7.41 8.93
C THR A 22 -1.28 7.14 8.36
N SER A 23 -1.15 7.01 7.04
CA SER A 23 0.14 6.70 6.41
C SER A 23 1.23 7.73 6.73
N ARG A 24 0.89 9.01 6.93
CA ARG A 24 1.83 10.03 7.43
C ARG A 24 2.30 9.73 8.85
N ALA A 25 1.38 9.49 9.79
CA ALA A 25 1.74 9.21 11.18
C ALA A 25 2.59 7.93 11.33
N LEU A 26 2.35 6.91 10.49
CA LEU A 26 3.16 5.69 10.48
C LEU A 26 4.58 5.94 9.94
N VAL A 27 4.73 6.66 8.83
CA VAL A 27 6.06 7.00 8.27
C VAL A 27 6.86 7.89 9.22
N THR A 28 6.24 8.93 9.78
CA THR A 28 6.83 9.76 10.85
C THR A 28 7.19 8.91 12.08
N GLY A 29 6.41 7.90 12.42
CA GLY A 29 6.74 6.94 13.48
C GLY A 29 8.00 6.12 13.24
N VAL A 30 8.37 5.84 11.97
CA VAL A 30 9.64 5.18 11.61
C VAL A 30 10.80 6.18 11.68
N GLY A 31 10.63 7.39 11.13
CA GLY A 31 11.65 8.44 11.17
C GLY A 31 12.02 8.90 12.60
N GLU A 32 11.06 8.87 13.53
CA GLU A 32 11.29 9.11 14.96
C GLU A 32 11.71 7.84 15.75
N GLY A 33 12.01 6.72 15.08
CA GLY A 33 12.46 5.47 15.72
C GLY A 33 11.42 4.75 16.59
N ARG A 34 10.17 5.23 16.64
CA ARG A 34 9.06 4.64 17.43
C ARG A 34 8.46 3.39 16.79
N LEU A 35 8.76 3.11 15.52
CA LEU A 35 8.32 1.95 14.76
C LEU A 35 9.51 1.40 13.96
N ALA A 36 9.74 0.08 14.03
CA ALA A 36 10.80 -0.56 13.25
C ALA A 36 10.56 -0.50 11.73
N PHE A 37 9.29 -0.48 11.31
CA PHE A 37 8.87 -0.28 9.92
C PHE A 37 7.41 0.20 9.85
N ALA A 38 6.99 0.68 8.68
CA ALA A 38 5.61 1.06 8.38
C ALA A 38 5.15 0.55 7.01
N LEU A 39 3.94 0.01 6.95
CA LEU A 39 3.21 -0.18 5.69
C LEU A 39 2.35 1.06 5.43
N ALA A 40 2.66 1.81 4.37
CA ALA A 40 2.04 3.08 4.08
C ALA A 40 1.73 3.25 2.58
N ARG A 41 0.68 4.03 2.29
CA ARG A 41 0.26 4.32 0.91
C ARG A 41 1.00 5.54 0.36
N GLN A 42 1.33 5.49 -0.93
CA GLN A 42 1.82 6.66 -1.67
C GLN A 42 0.73 7.76 -1.82
N PRO A 43 1.09 9.03 -2.07
CA PRO A 43 2.44 9.56 -2.31
C PRO A 43 3.10 10.10 -1.03
N ILE A 44 3.89 9.24 -0.37
CA ILE A 44 4.82 9.63 0.68
C ILE A 44 6.22 9.23 0.22
N SER A 45 7.18 10.12 0.48
CA SER A 45 8.61 9.97 0.21
C SER A 45 9.35 10.76 1.29
N ASP A 46 10.43 10.19 1.79
CA ASP A 46 11.28 10.76 2.83
C ASP A 46 12.72 10.29 2.53
N PRO A 47 13.72 11.16 2.38
CA PRO A 47 15.09 10.76 2.04
C PRO A 47 15.82 10.08 3.20
N ALA A 48 15.31 10.13 4.43
CA ALA A 48 15.89 9.44 5.59
C ALA A 48 15.38 7.98 5.74
N LEU A 49 14.48 7.53 4.85
CA LEU A 49 13.82 6.23 4.93
C LEU A 49 13.95 5.44 3.65
N ASP A 50 14.21 4.14 3.81
CA ASP A 50 14.38 3.20 2.71
C ASP A 50 13.01 2.60 2.33
N VAL A 51 12.64 2.65 1.03
CA VAL A 51 11.24 2.50 0.57
C VAL A 51 11.06 1.34 -0.42
N LEU A 52 10.66 0.18 0.09
CA LEU A 52 10.46 -1.03 -0.72
C LEU A 52 9.01 -1.13 -1.25
N PRO A 53 8.79 -1.53 -2.52
CA PRO A 53 7.45 -1.86 -3.02
C PRO A 53 6.95 -3.18 -2.41
N VAL A 54 5.74 -3.18 -1.86
CA VAL A 54 5.10 -4.41 -1.31
C VAL A 54 4.01 -4.91 -2.25
N MET A 55 3.06 -4.05 -2.61
CA MET A 55 1.97 -4.40 -3.54
C MET A 55 1.37 -3.16 -4.20
N SER A 56 0.67 -3.37 -5.32
CA SER A 56 -0.11 -2.33 -5.98
C SER A 56 -1.52 -2.84 -6.31
N GLU A 57 -2.53 -2.12 -5.83
CA GLU A 57 -3.94 -2.46 -6.01
C GLU A 57 -4.61 -1.55 -7.06
N ARG A 58 -5.63 -2.06 -7.74
CA ARG A 58 -6.49 -1.26 -8.60
C ARG A 58 -7.62 -0.67 -7.75
N LEU A 59 -7.65 0.65 -7.60
CA LEU A 59 -8.75 1.34 -6.94
C LEU A 59 -10.05 1.19 -7.75
N GLY A 60 -11.07 0.61 -7.13
CA GLY A 60 -12.46 0.67 -7.57
C GLY A 60 -13.24 1.80 -6.88
N ALA A 61 -14.48 2.00 -7.30
CA ALA A 61 -15.43 2.88 -6.61
C ALA A 61 -16.60 2.04 -6.08
N VAL A 62 -16.92 2.18 -4.80
CA VAL A 62 -18.18 1.66 -4.24
C VAL A 62 -19.27 2.68 -4.59
N VAL A 63 -20.33 2.21 -5.23
CA VAL A 63 -21.48 3.04 -5.63
C VAL A 63 -22.80 2.34 -5.31
N PRO A 64 -23.90 3.08 -5.07
CA PRO A 64 -25.24 2.52 -4.99
C PRO A 64 -25.62 1.77 -6.28
N ALA A 65 -26.34 0.65 -6.15
CA ALA A 65 -26.64 -0.26 -7.27
C ALA A 65 -27.51 0.40 -8.35
N ASP A 66 -28.44 1.28 -7.96
CA ASP A 66 -29.24 2.15 -8.83
C ASP A 66 -28.39 3.04 -9.75
N ARG A 67 -27.17 3.40 -9.32
CA ARG A 67 -26.22 4.24 -10.09
C ARG A 67 -25.23 3.43 -10.91
N LEU A 68 -25.21 2.11 -10.74
CA LEU A 68 -24.41 1.15 -11.50
C LEU A 68 -25.27 0.33 -12.48
N ALA A 69 -26.60 0.45 -12.40
CA ALA A 69 -27.53 -0.17 -13.33
C ALA A 69 -27.08 0.04 -14.79
N GLU A 70 -27.03 -1.06 -15.54
CA GLU A 70 -26.63 -1.10 -16.96
C GLU A 70 -25.20 -0.58 -17.26
N ARG A 71 -24.31 -0.48 -16.25
CA ARG A 71 -22.93 0.03 -16.41
C ARG A 71 -21.86 -0.84 -15.76
N ASP A 72 -20.99 -1.40 -16.59
CA ASP A 72 -19.77 -2.08 -16.14
C ASP A 72 -18.70 -1.13 -15.54
N SER A 73 -18.89 0.20 -15.60
CA SER A 73 -17.92 1.16 -15.04
C SER A 73 -18.47 2.58 -14.75
N VAL A 74 -17.94 3.24 -13.71
CA VAL A 74 -18.31 4.60 -13.22
C VAL A 74 -17.36 5.70 -13.73
N ALA A 75 -16.55 6.42 -12.92
CA ALA A 75 -15.34 7.18 -13.32
C ALA A 75 -14.75 8.07 -12.21
N PRO A 76 -13.49 8.52 -12.37
CA PRO A 76 -13.06 9.84 -11.92
C PRO A 76 -13.66 10.91 -12.85
N GLY A 77 -14.89 11.32 -12.57
CA GLY A 77 -15.46 12.49 -13.24
C GLY A 77 -14.72 13.76 -12.86
N ARG A 78 -14.71 14.77 -13.76
CA ARG A 78 -14.76 16.16 -13.30
C ARG A 78 -15.97 16.25 -12.35
N PRO A 79 -15.86 16.87 -11.16
CA PRO A 79 -16.92 16.84 -10.14
C PRO A 79 -18.29 17.17 -10.75
N GLY A 80 -19.15 16.16 -10.88
CA GLY A 80 -20.46 16.25 -11.53
C GLY A 80 -20.90 15.09 -12.45
N ARG A 81 -20.04 14.34 -13.17
CA ARG A 81 -20.48 13.31 -14.17
C ARG A 81 -19.58 12.06 -14.33
N PRO A 82 -20.13 10.82 -14.45
CA PRO A 82 -19.36 9.56 -14.61
C PRO A 82 -19.17 9.06 -16.07
N LEU A 83 -18.08 8.32 -16.35
CA LEU A 83 -17.58 7.84 -17.67
C LEU A 83 -17.51 6.30 -17.85
N PHE A 84 -16.41 5.50 -17.85
CA PHE A 84 -15.01 5.55 -17.31
C PHE A 84 -13.95 5.20 -18.39
N ARG A 85 -12.65 5.54 -18.20
CA ARG A 85 -11.53 4.62 -18.56
C ARG A 85 -10.17 4.83 -17.84
N ARG A 86 -9.27 3.86 -18.03
CA ARG A 86 -7.98 3.60 -17.36
C ARG A 86 -6.88 4.66 -17.60
N ARG A 87 -6.23 5.14 -16.53
CA ARG A 87 -4.75 5.17 -16.27
C ARG A 87 -4.39 6.11 -15.10
N THR A 88 -4.66 5.66 -13.89
CA THR A 88 -4.01 6.19 -12.68
C THR A 88 -3.01 5.14 -12.20
N PRO A 89 -1.82 5.50 -11.65
CA PRO A 89 -1.03 4.55 -10.88
C PRO A 89 -1.90 3.90 -9.80
N GLY A 90 -1.76 2.59 -9.60
CA GLY A 90 -2.54 1.87 -8.59
C GLY A 90 -2.26 2.39 -7.18
N ASN A 91 -3.13 2.04 -6.23
CA ASN A 91 -2.84 2.24 -4.80
C ASN A 91 -1.57 1.45 -4.45
N GLN A 92 -0.44 2.10 -4.29
CA GLN A 92 0.83 1.46 -3.95
C GLN A 92 1.03 1.45 -2.45
N ILE A 93 1.12 0.26 -1.87
CA ILE A 93 1.57 0.05 -0.50
C ILE A 93 3.09 -0.15 -0.56
N ARG A 94 3.81 0.69 0.17
CA ARG A 94 5.25 0.64 0.36
C ARG A 94 5.57 0.26 1.80
N LEU A 95 6.67 -0.48 1.97
CA LEU A 95 7.33 -0.69 3.26
C LEU A 95 8.36 0.42 3.43
N PHE A 96 8.24 1.19 4.50
CA PHE A 96 9.23 2.16 4.94
C PHE A 96 10.00 1.57 6.13
N ARG A 97 11.33 1.63 6.08
CA ARG A 97 12.25 1.27 7.16
C ARG A 97 13.31 2.38 7.33
N PRO A 98 14.03 2.45 8.46
CA PRO A 98 15.24 3.28 8.54
C PRO A 98 16.25 2.87 7.46
N ALA A 99 17.00 3.85 6.95
CA ALA A 99 18.13 3.62 6.04
C ALA A 99 19.35 3.03 6.77
#